data_AF-A0A832SJ52-F1
#
_entry.id   AF-A0A832SJ52-F1
#
_cell.length_a   1.000
_cell.length_b   1.000
_cell.length_c   1.000
_cell.angle_alpha   90.00
_cell.angle_beta   90.00
_cell.angle_gamma   90.00
#
_symmetry.space_group_name_H-M   'P 1'
#
loop_
_entity.id
_entity.type
_entity.pdbx_description
1 polymer ?
#
loop_
_entity_poly.entity_id
_entity_poly.type
_entity_poly.pdbx_seq_one_letter_code
_entity_poly.pdbx_strand_id
1 'polypeptide(L)'
;YDCDHALCNAHLPRELTGIEQNSKQQWAKEMNELLTEMKKYTDECKEQLKELDFEQIKALEERFDAAVMKGIEENPLALNPEKQGKRGKKPKTKARNLLDRFIEHKEKILRFLTDLKVPFENNQAERDIRMMKLQQKISGTFRTIQGAEAFCRIRAYISTIRKNGLSVLEGIIAVLKGAPLTIP
;
A
#
# COMPACT_ATOMS: atom_id res chain seq x y z
N TYR A 1 -15.41 12.41 -7.25
CA TYR A 1 -15.76 11.19 -6.52
C TYR A 1 -15.33 11.38 -5.09
N ASP A 2 -16.27 11.27 -4.16
CA ASP A 2 -15.99 11.27 -2.74
C ASP A 2 -15.66 9.82 -2.36
N CYS A 3 -14.37 9.53 -2.10
CA CYS A 3 -13.95 8.21 -1.69
C CYS A 3 -12.86 8.29 -0.64
N ASP A 4 -12.89 7.32 0.26
CA ASP A 4 -11.86 7.15 1.25
C ASP A 4 -10.58 6.59 0.62
N HIS A 5 -9.44 7.14 1.03
CA HIS A 5 -8.13 6.75 0.51
C HIS A 5 -7.33 5.97 1.54
N ALA A 6 -6.69 4.89 1.09
CA ALA A 6 -5.66 4.17 1.84
C ALA A 6 -4.32 4.23 1.09
N LEU A 7 -3.21 4.20 1.82
CA LEU A 7 -1.87 4.14 1.22
C LEU A 7 -1.38 2.69 1.11
N CYS A 8 -0.62 2.42 0.04
CA CYS A 8 0.10 1.16 -0.09
C CYS A 8 1.33 1.21 0.81
N ASN A 9 1.35 0.41 1.89
CA ASN A 9 2.41 0.46 2.87
C ASN A 9 3.65 -0.38 2.50
N ALA A 10 3.64 -1.08 1.35
CA ALA A 10 4.71 -2.01 0.93
C ALA A 10 6.12 -1.37 0.85
N HIS A 11 6.19 -0.05 0.67
CA HIS A 11 7.46 0.68 0.62
C HIS A 11 7.91 1.21 1.98
N LEU A 12 7.00 1.40 2.95
CA LEU A 12 7.33 1.98 4.26
C LEU A 12 8.40 1.16 4.99
N PRO A 13 8.31 -0.19 5.12
CA PRO A 13 9.34 -0.96 5.82
C PRO A 13 10.73 -0.80 5.21
N ARG A 14 10.84 -0.75 3.88
CA ARG A 14 12.13 -0.60 3.19
C ARG A 14 12.74 0.77 3.44
N GLU A 15 11.93 1.82 3.41
CA GLU A 15 12.38 3.18 3.69
C GLU A 15 12.80 3.35 5.15
N LEU A 16 12.03 2.78 6.09
CA LEU A 16 12.34 2.75 7.52
C LEU A 16 13.65 1.99 7.81
N THR A 17 13.81 0.78 7.26
CA THR A 17 15.08 0.03 7.37
C THR A 17 16.25 0.84 6.80
N GLY A 18 16.05 1.56 5.69
CA GLY A 18 17.06 2.44 5.14
C GLY A 18 17.49 3.56 6.10
N ILE A 19 16.55 4.14 6.85
CA ILE A 19 16.85 5.19 7.84
C ILE A 19 17.53 4.61 9.07
N GLU A 20 17.03 3.48 9.58
CA GLU A 20 17.65 2.75 10.69
C GLU A 20 19.12 2.42 10.36
N GLN A 21 19.38 1.85 9.18
CA GLN A 21 20.73 1.40 8.83
C GLN A 21 21.70 2.55 8.57
N ASN A 22 21.25 3.58 7.84
CA ASN A 22 22.13 4.67 7.40
C ASN A 22 22.23 5.83 8.39
N SER A 23 21.17 6.10 9.16
CA SER A 23 21.09 7.24 10.07
C SER A 23 20.99 6.83 11.54
N LYS A 24 20.90 5.52 11.83
CA LYS A 24 20.83 4.96 13.20
C LYS A 24 19.72 5.56 14.07
N GLN A 25 18.67 6.04 13.41
CA GLN A 25 17.52 6.64 14.06
C GLN A 25 16.59 5.55 14.60
N GLN A 26 16.31 5.62 15.89
CA GLN A 26 15.64 4.57 16.64
C GLN A 26 14.12 4.61 16.41
N TRP A 27 13.54 5.79 16.18
CA TRP A 27 12.13 5.90 15.79
C TRP A 27 11.79 5.07 14.55
N ALA A 28 12.72 4.98 13.58
CA ALA A 28 12.48 4.27 12.33
C ALA A 28 12.42 2.75 12.56
N LYS A 29 13.26 2.24 13.45
CA LYS A 29 13.22 0.84 13.89
C LYS A 29 11.91 0.53 14.60
N GLU A 30 11.57 1.32 15.60
CA GLU A 30 10.34 1.14 16.41
C GLU A 30 9.08 1.23 15.56
N MET A 31 9.01 2.19 14.63
CA MET A 31 7.90 2.32 13.69
C MET A 31 7.79 1.09 12.77
N ASN A 32 8.90 0.52 12.33
CA ASN A 32 8.89 -0.66 11.44
C ASN A 32 8.41 -1.92 12.16
N GLU A 33 8.91 -2.13 13.39
CA GLU A 33 8.46 -3.21 14.26
C GLU A 33 6.96 -3.08 14.57
N LEU A 34 6.50 -1.86 14.87
CA LEU A 34 5.09 -1.57 15.15
C LEU A 34 4.19 -1.83 13.94
N LEU A 35 4.56 -1.37 12.73
CA LEU A 35 3.79 -1.66 11.52
C LEU A 35 3.71 -3.16 11.23
N THR A 36 4.77 -3.91 11.52
CA THR A 36 4.80 -5.37 11.37
C THR A 36 3.85 -6.05 12.36
N GLU A 37 3.84 -5.59 13.61
CA GLU A 37 2.91 -6.05 14.64
C GLU A 37 1.45 -5.75 14.27
N MET A 38 1.14 -4.52 13.88
CA MET A 38 -0.19 -4.12 13.43
C MET A 38 -0.67 -4.98 12.25
N LYS A 39 0.20 -5.20 11.27
CA LYS A 39 -0.11 -6.07 10.13
C LYS A 39 -0.45 -7.49 10.60
N LYS A 40 0.40 -8.07 11.46
CA LYS A 40 0.17 -9.41 12.02
C LYS A 40 -1.16 -9.50 12.76
N TYR A 41 -1.46 -8.53 13.61
CA TYR A 41 -2.74 -8.44 14.32
C TYR A 41 -3.93 -8.43 13.35
N THR A 42 -3.90 -7.60 12.31
CA THR A 42 -4.98 -7.54 11.32
C THR A 42 -5.11 -8.80 10.48
N ASP A 43 -3.99 -9.47 10.17
CA ASP A 43 -4.00 -10.73 9.42
C ASP A 43 -4.62 -11.85 10.28
N GLU A 44 -4.27 -11.94 11.57
CA GLU A 44 -4.86 -12.90 12.52
C GLU A 44 -6.37 -12.68 12.70
N CYS A 45 -6.82 -11.42 12.81
CA CYS A 45 -8.25 -11.11 12.85
C CYS A 45 -8.98 -11.58 11.59
N LYS A 46 -8.37 -11.38 10.40
CA LYS A 46 -8.95 -11.84 9.12
C LYS A 46 -9.03 -13.36 9.04
N GLU A 47 -7.95 -14.05 9.38
CA GLU A 47 -7.89 -15.51 9.32
C GLU A 47 -8.87 -16.18 10.29
N GLN A 48 -9.02 -15.61 11.49
CA GLN A 48 -9.88 -16.17 12.53
C GLN A 48 -11.31 -15.61 12.51
N LEU A 49 -11.64 -14.75 11.53
CA LEU A 49 -12.92 -14.03 11.43
C LEU A 49 -13.31 -13.33 12.75
N LYS A 50 -12.30 -12.78 13.43
CA LYS A 50 -12.48 -12.07 14.70
C LYS A 50 -12.79 -10.60 14.44
N GLU A 51 -13.62 -10.04 15.31
CA GLU A 51 -13.82 -8.61 15.37
C GLU A 51 -12.57 -7.89 15.85
N LEU A 52 -12.43 -6.64 15.41
CA LEU A 52 -11.36 -5.76 15.85
C LEU A 52 -11.62 -5.31 17.29
N ASP A 53 -10.60 -5.45 18.14
CA ASP A 53 -10.66 -4.97 19.52
C ASP A 53 -10.28 -3.49 19.55
N PHE A 54 -11.25 -2.67 19.94
CA PHE A 54 -11.11 -1.21 19.99
C PHE A 54 -9.99 -0.76 20.94
N GLU A 55 -9.85 -1.40 22.10
CA GLU A 55 -8.79 -1.04 23.06
C GLU A 55 -7.41 -1.40 22.52
N GLN A 56 -7.29 -2.56 21.86
CA GLN A 56 -6.06 -2.97 21.20
C GLN A 56 -5.67 -2.02 20.06
N ILE A 57 -6.63 -1.62 19.21
CA ILE A 57 -6.39 -0.65 18.13
C ILE A 57 -5.90 0.67 18.72
N LYS A 58 -6.60 1.19 19.72
CA LYS A 58 -6.23 2.46 20.36
C LYS A 58 -4.81 2.41 20.95
N ALA A 59 -4.46 1.32 21.63
CA ALA A 59 -3.10 1.13 22.15
C ALA A 59 -2.03 1.10 21.04
N LEU A 60 -2.34 0.49 19.89
CA LEU A 60 -1.46 0.47 18.72
C LEU A 60 -1.31 1.88 18.11
N GLU A 61 -2.39 2.66 18.03
CA GLU A 61 -2.36 4.05 17.54
C GLU A 61 -1.58 4.98 18.48
N GLU A 62 -1.70 4.81 19.80
CA GLU A 62 -0.93 5.58 20.79
C GLU A 62 0.57 5.29 20.66
N ARG A 63 0.95 4.02 20.45
CA ARG A 63 2.35 3.64 20.18
C ARG A 63 2.86 4.22 18.86
N PHE A 64 2.00 4.34 17.85
CA PHE A 64 2.36 4.98 16.59
C PHE A 64 2.67 6.46 16.80
N ASP A 65 1.82 7.17 17.55
CA ASP A 65 2.03 8.58 17.85
C ASP A 65 3.29 8.80 18.68
N ALA A 66 3.58 7.91 19.65
CA ALA A 66 4.81 7.95 20.41
C ALA A 66 6.06 7.78 19.53
N ALA A 67 6.03 6.84 18.58
CA ALA A 67 7.12 6.64 17.62
C ALA A 67 7.28 7.86 16.68
N VAL A 68 6.19 8.50 16.26
CA VAL A 68 6.23 9.75 15.49
C VAL A 68 6.85 10.88 16.30
N MET A 69 6.48 11.05 17.57
CA MET A 69 7.04 12.07 18.46
C MET A 69 8.55 11.89 18.63
N LYS A 70 9.00 10.66 18.86
CA LYS A 70 10.43 10.33 18.88
C LYS A 70 11.11 10.67 17.56
N GLY A 71 10.46 10.39 16.44
CA GLY A 71 10.95 10.78 15.12
C GLY A 71 11.12 12.29 14.97
N ILE A 72 10.22 13.09 15.55
CA ILE A 72 10.31 14.56 15.55
C ILE A 72 11.54 15.01 16.35
N GLU A 73 11.78 14.41 17.51
CA GLU A 73 12.96 14.70 18.35
C GLU A 73 14.28 14.32 17.67
N GLU A 74 14.33 13.16 17.00
CA GLU A 74 15.52 12.68 16.27
C GLU A 74 15.75 13.39 14.93
N ASN A 75 14.79 14.19 14.45
CA ASN A 75 14.88 14.94 13.19
C ASN A 75 14.62 16.45 13.38
N PRO A 76 15.46 17.15 14.18
CA PRO A 76 15.34 18.59 14.33
C PRO A 76 15.66 19.30 13.02
N LEU A 77 15.10 20.50 12.84
CA LEU A 77 15.27 21.29 11.61
C LEU A 77 16.74 21.61 11.30
N ALA A 78 17.63 21.59 12.31
CA ALA A 78 19.06 21.79 12.16
C ALA A 78 19.76 20.69 11.35
N LEU A 79 19.20 19.48 11.27
CA LEU A 79 19.74 18.40 10.42
C LEU A 79 19.39 18.56 8.95
N ASN A 80 18.49 19.50 8.61
CA ASN A 80 18.13 19.72 7.21
C ASN A 80 19.32 20.31 6.44
N PRO A 81 19.58 19.83 5.21
CA PRO A 81 20.68 20.36 4.42
C PRO A 81 20.53 21.86 4.16
N GLU A 82 21.66 22.54 4.03
CA GLU A 82 21.64 23.94 3.61
C GLU A 82 21.04 24.11 2.22
N LYS A 83 20.28 25.19 2.05
CA LYS A 83 19.65 25.48 0.77
C LYS A 83 20.68 26.07 -0.20
N GLN A 84 20.97 25.36 -1.28
CA GLN A 84 21.75 25.90 -2.39
C GLN A 84 20.86 26.79 -3.27
N GLY A 85 21.07 28.11 -3.21
CA GLY A 85 20.37 29.10 -4.04
C GLY A 85 19.14 29.75 -3.40
N LYS A 86 18.58 30.77 -4.08
CA LYS A 86 17.52 31.64 -3.51
C LYS A 86 16.10 31.08 -3.72
N ARG A 87 15.84 30.26 -4.74
CA ARG A 87 14.49 29.78 -5.11
C ARG A 87 14.23 28.34 -4.61
N GLY A 88 12.96 27.97 -4.41
CA GLY A 88 12.55 26.62 -3.97
C GLY A 88 12.38 26.45 -2.45
N LYS A 89 11.78 25.32 -2.02
CA LYS A 89 11.66 24.93 -0.60
C LYS A 89 13.03 24.52 -0.06
N LYS A 90 13.26 24.70 1.26
CA LYS A 90 14.47 24.17 1.91
C LYS A 90 14.45 22.64 1.81
N PRO A 91 15.57 21.99 1.43
CA PRO A 91 15.62 20.54 1.38
C PRO A 91 15.48 19.97 2.79
N LYS A 92 14.93 18.75 2.88
CA LYS A 92 14.82 17.99 4.12
C LYS A 92 15.59 16.68 3.97
N THR A 93 16.03 16.10 5.08
CA THR A 93 16.64 14.76 5.07
C THR A 93 15.64 13.71 4.58
N LYS A 94 16.12 12.56 4.10
CA LYS A 94 15.25 11.44 3.74
C LYS A 94 14.39 10.99 4.93
N ALA A 95 14.99 10.94 6.12
CA ALA A 95 14.29 10.61 7.36
C ALA A 95 13.17 11.60 7.69
N ARG A 96 13.44 12.91 7.59
CA ARG A 96 12.42 13.93 7.83
C ARG A 96 11.29 13.89 6.81
N ASN A 97 11.58 13.67 5.53
CA ASN A 97 10.54 13.52 4.51
C ASN A 97 9.64 12.31 4.78
N LEU A 98 10.23 11.18 5.20
CA LEU A 98 9.46 10.00 5.56
C LEU A 98 8.59 10.28 6.79
N LEU A 99 9.16 10.87 7.83
CA LEU A 99 8.44 11.24 9.06
C LEU A 99 7.26 12.17 8.76
N ASP A 100 7.47 13.21 7.95
CA ASP A 100 6.40 14.12 7.56
C ASP A 100 5.25 13.37 6.85
N ARG A 101 5.57 12.34 6.05
CA ARG A 101 4.57 11.47 5.43
C ARG A 101 3.79 10.65 6.45
N PHE A 102 4.45 10.14 7.50
CA PHE A 102 3.78 9.46 8.61
C PHE A 102 2.83 10.38 9.38
N ILE A 103 3.23 11.64 9.59
CA ILE A 103 2.39 12.66 10.24
C ILE A 103 1.18 13.03 9.36
N GLU A 104 1.43 13.41 8.11
CA GLU A 104 0.40 13.94 7.21
C GLU A 104 -0.62 12.88 6.77
N HIS A 105 -0.21 11.62 6.73
CA HIS A 105 -1.03 10.54 6.19
C HIS A 105 -1.31 9.40 7.18
N LYS A 106 -1.22 9.67 8.50
CA LYS A 106 -1.49 8.69 9.56
C LYS A 106 -2.75 7.86 9.27
N GLU A 107 -3.89 8.52 9.07
CA GLU A 107 -5.18 7.86 8.82
C GLU A 107 -5.15 6.93 7.60
N LYS A 108 -4.47 7.36 6.51
CA LYS A 108 -4.38 6.57 5.28
C LYS A 108 -3.41 5.40 5.41
N ILE A 109 -2.36 5.55 6.21
CA ILE A 109 -1.39 4.50 6.52
C ILE A 109 -2.04 3.45 7.42
N LEU A 110 -2.79 3.87 8.44
CA LEU A 110 -3.40 3.00 9.45
C LEU A 110 -4.79 2.47 9.05
N ARG A 111 -5.32 2.83 7.87
CA ARG A 111 -6.66 2.41 7.44
C ARG A 111 -6.90 0.90 7.49
N PHE A 112 -5.87 0.09 7.22
CA PHE A 112 -5.94 -1.38 7.30
C PHE A 112 -6.18 -1.90 8.73
N LEU A 113 -5.86 -1.09 9.76
CA LEU A 113 -6.04 -1.41 11.16
C LEU A 113 -7.50 -1.27 11.60
N THR A 114 -8.25 -0.33 11.01
CA THR A 114 -9.66 -0.06 11.33
C THR A 114 -10.63 -0.73 10.36
N ASP A 115 -10.20 -1.02 9.13
CA ASP A 115 -11.02 -1.67 8.10
C ASP A 115 -10.28 -2.87 7.51
N LEU A 116 -10.67 -4.08 7.94
CA LEU A 116 -10.06 -5.34 7.50
C LEU A 116 -10.24 -5.61 5.99
N LYS A 117 -11.13 -4.91 5.28
CA LYS A 117 -11.24 -5.02 3.82
C LYS A 117 -10.08 -4.34 3.11
N VAL A 118 -9.42 -3.39 3.78
CA VAL A 118 -8.23 -2.71 3.28
C VAL A 118 -7.00 -3.55 3.63
N PRO A 119 -6.21 -4.00 2.63
CA PRO A 119 -4.97 -4.71 2.89
C PRO A 119 -3.84 -3.72 3.26
N PHE A 120 -2.85 -4.19 4.02
CA PHE A 120 -1.63 -3.42 4.31
C PHE A 120 -0.87 -3.04 3.02
N GLU A 121 -0.88 -3.93 2.02
CA GLU A 121 -0.21 -3.73 0.74
C GLU A 121 -1.22 -3.72 -0.40
N ASN A 122 -1.02 -2.84 -1.39
CA ASN A 122 -1.84 -2.78 -2.59
C ASN A 122 -1.30 -3.63 -3.75
N ASN A 123 -0.46 -4.62 -3.45
CA ASN A 123 0.24 -5.43 -4.43
C ASN A 123 -0.70 -6.06 -5.46
N GLN A 124 -1.90 -6.46 -5.05
CA GLN A 124 -2.86 -7.07 -5.95
C GLN A 124 -3.41 -6.07 -6.98
N ALA A 125 -3.83 -4.88 -6.56
CA ALA A 125 -4.33 -3.88 -7.51
C ALA A 125 -3.22 -3.41 -8.47
N GLU A 126 -2.00 -3.26 -7.96
CA GLU A 126 -0.83 -2.93 -8.79
C GLU A 126 -0.57 -4.00 -9.86
N ARG A 127 -0.63 -5.30 -9.50
CA ARG A 127 -0.51 -6.41 -10.46
C ARG A 127 -1.64 -6.40 -11.49
N ASP A 128 -2.87 -6.13 -11.07
CA ASP A 128 -4.04 -6.11 -11.96
C ASP A 128 -3.95 -4.96 -12.99
N ILE A 129 -3.49 -3.78 -12.56
CA ILE A 129 -3.33 -2.59 -13.43
C ILE A 129 -2.08 -2.70 -14.33
N ARG A 130 -1.06 -3.46 -13.92
CA ARG A 130 0.22 -3.60 -14.63
C ARG A 130 0.04 -3.93 -16.12
N MET A 131 -0.96 -4.73 -16.46
CA MET A 131 -1.18 -5.14 -17.85
C MET A 131 -1.70 -4.02 -18.74
N MET A 132 -2.43 -3.04 -18.19
CA MET A 132 -2.77 -1.82 -18.94
C MET A 132 -1.50 -1.00 -19.20
N LYS A 133 -0.60 -0.88 -18.22
CA LYS A 133 0.69 -0.19 -18.41
C LYS A 133 1.60 -0.92 -19.40
N LEU A 134 1.59 -2.25 -19.41
CA LEU A 134 2.34 -3.03 -20.37
C LEU A 134 1.80 -2.86 -21.80
N GLN A 135 0.47 -2.87 -21.97
CA GLN A 135 -0.15 -2.55 -23.25
C GLN A 135 0.28 -1.15 -23.70
N GLN A 136 0.22 -0.15 -22.81
CA GLN A 136 0.60 1.22 -23.14
C GLN A 136 2.07 1.32 -23.58
N LYS A 137 2.95 0.57 -22.91
CA LYS A 137 4.38 0.53 -23.20
C LYS A 137 4.69 -0.09 -24.57
N ILE A 138 4.03 -1.20 -24.92
CA ILE A 138 4.35 -1.99 -26.11
C ILE A 138 3.58 -1.49 -27.34
N SER A 139 2.31 -1.15 -27.17
CA SER A 139 1.37 -0.90 -28.26
C SER A 139 0.79 0.51 -28.26
N GLY A 140 1.21 1.39 -27.34
CA GLY A 140 0.64 2.73 -27.20
C GLY A 140 -0.80 2.68 -26.68
N THR A 141 -1.60 3.68 -26.99
CA THR A 141 -3.01 3.74 -26.54
C THR A 141 -3.96 2.93 -27.44
N PHE A 142 -5.16 2.65 -26.93
CA PHE A 142 -6.22 2.04 -27.75
C PHE A 142 -6.75 3.04 -28.78
N ARG A 143 -7.03 2.56 -29.99
CA ARG A 143 -7.61 3.39 -31.08
C ARG A 143 -9.10 3.69 -30.86
N THR A 144 -9.79 2.85 -30.10
CA THR A 144 -11.23 2.97 -29.80
C THR A 144 -11.51 2.61 -28.35
N ILE A 145 -12.60 3.16 -27.79
CA ILE A 145 -13.05 2.84 -26.44
C ILE A 145 -13.46 1.36 -26.35
N GLN A 146 -14.12 0.84 -27.38
CA GLN A 146 -14.54 -0.57 -27.44
C GLN A 146 -13.35 -1.53 -27.35
N GLY A 147 -12.21 -1.19 -27.96
CA GLY A 147 -10.98 -1.97 -27.84
C GLY A 147 -10.43 -1.97 -26.41
N ALA A 148 -10.49 -0.82 -25.73
CA ALA A 148 -10.10 -0.70 -24.33
C ALA A 148 -11.03 -1.52 -23.41
N GLU A 149 -12.34 -1.44 -23.63
CA GLU A 149 -13.35 -2.19 -22.88
C GLU A 149 -13.18 -3.70 -23.05
N ALA A 150 -12.96 -4.17 -24.29
CA ALA A 150 -12.70 -5.58 -24.57
C ALA A 150 -11.44 -6.06 -23.84
N PHE A 151 -10.37 -5.27 -23.89
CA PHE A 151 -9.14 -5.56 -23.16
C PHE A 151 -9.39 -5.65 -21.65
N CYS A 152 -10.06 -4.65 -21.05
CA CYS A 152 -10.41 -4.64 -19.64
C CYS A 152 -11.26 -5.85 -19.26
N ARG A 153 -12.27 -6.22 -20.07
CA ARG A 153 -13.14 -7.37 -19.82
C ARG A 153 -12.36 -8.69 -19.79
N ILE A 154 -11.49 -8.92 -20.77
CA ILE A 154 -10.63 -10.13 -20.83
C ILE A 154 -9.69 -10.17 -19.62
N ARG A 155 -9.05 -9.05 -19.29
CA ARG A 155 -8.13 -8.95 -18.16
C ARG A 155 -8.83 -9.16 -16.82
N ALA A 156 -10.04 -8.60 -16.66
CA ALA A 156 -10.86 -8.78 -15.47
C ALA A 156 -11.23 -10.26 -15.30
N TYR A 157 -11.71 -10.92 -16.37
CA TYR A 157 -12.02 -12.35 -16.33
C TYR A 157 -10.82 -13.20 -15.90
N ILE A 158 -9.65 -13.00 -16.52
CA ILE A 158 -8.42 -13.72 -16.16
C ILE A 158 -8.02 -13.45 -14.71
N SER A 159 -8.11 -12.20 -14.24
CA SER A 159 -7.80 -11.85 -12.85
C SER A 159 -8.72 -12.59 -11.89
N THR A 160 -10.02 -12.62 -12.17
CA THR A 160 -11.03 -13.32 -11.35
C THR A 160 -10.78 -14.82 -11.29
N ILE A 161 -10.52 -15.48 -12.42
CA ILE A 161 -10.21 -16.92 -12.45
C ILE A 161 -8.98 -17.24 -11.60
N ARG A 162 -7.90 -16.45 -11.74
CA ARG A 162 -6.69 -16.63 -10.93
C ARG A 162 -6.91 -16.41 -9.43
N LYS A 163 -7.74 -15.42 -9.05
CA LYS A 163 -8.05 -15.11 -7.65
C LYS A 163 -8.78 -16.24 -6.95
N ASN A 164 -9.54 -17.04 -7.70
CA ASN A 164 -10.28 -18.19 -7.19
C ASN A 164 -9.51 -19.51 -7.34
N GLY A 165 -8.20 -19.47 -7.62
CA GLY A 165 -7.36 -20.66 -7.72
C GLY A 165 -7.69 -21.55 -8.93
N LEU A 166 -8.45 -21.06 -9.90
CA LEU A 166 -8.88 -21.82 -11.07
C LEU A 166 -7.87 -21.70 -12.22
N SER A 167 -7.84 -22.72 -13.08
CA SER A 167 -7.00 -22.71 -14.29
C SER A 167 -7.50 -21.68 -15.30
N VAL A 168 -6.62 -20.74 -15.67
CA VAL A 168 -6.93 -19.70 -16.67
C VAL A 168 -7.29 -20.30 -18.03
N LEU A 169 -6.56 -21.34 -18.44
CA LEU A 169 -6.78 -21.98 -19.73
C LEU A 169 -8.14 -22.67 -19.77
N GLU A 170 -8.48 -23.42 -18.71
CA GLU A 170 -9.79 -24.07 -18.58
C GLU A 170 -10.90 -23.03 -18.53
N GLY A 171 -10.71 -21.93 -17.79
CA GLY A 171 -11.67 -20.83 -17.74
C GLY A 171 -11.92 -20.20 -19.12
N ILE A 172 -10.87 -19.99 -19.93
CA ILE A 172 -11.02 -19.46 -21.29
C ILE A 172 -11.78 -20.46 -22.17
N ILE A 173 -11.41 -21.75 -22.12
CA ILE A 173 -12.08 -22.80 -22.89
C ILE A 173 -13.57 -22.89 -22.51
N ALA A 174 -13.88 -22.82 -21.22
CA ALA A 174 -15.22 -22.88 -20.67
C ALA A 174 -16.11 -21.74 -21.19
N VAL A 175 -15.60 -20.50 -21.18
CA VAL A 175 -16.32 -19.33 -21.75
C VAL A 175 -16.56 -19.50 -23.24
N LEU A 176 -15.54 -19.95 -24.00
CA LEU A 176 -15.69 -20.15 -25.46
C LEU A 176 -16.70 -21.25 -25.81
N LYS A 177 -16.89 -22.23 -24.92
CA LYS A 177 -17.91 -23.27 -25.04
C LYS A 177 -19.31 -22.83 -24.55
N GLY A 178 -19.47 -21.59 -24.10
CA GLY A 178 -20.74 -21.07 -23.56
C GLY A 178 -21.08 -21.58 -22.15
N ALA A 179 -20.14 -22.22 -21.46
CA ALA A 179 -20.31 -22.77 -20.12
C ALA A 179 -19.22 -22.24 -19.17
N PRO A 180 -19.26 -20.95 -18.80
CA PRO A 180 -18.22 -20.31 -17.98
C PRO A 180 -18.08 -20.98 -16.60
N LEU A 181 -16.87 -20.98 -16.07
CA LEU A 181 -16.61 -21.51 -14.73
C LEU A 181 -17.37 -20.68 -13.69
N THR A 182 -18.06 -21.36 -12.77
CA THR A 182 -18.68 -20.73 -11.60
C THR A 182 -17.62 -20.48 -10.55
N ILE A 183 -17.62 -19.26 -10.03
CA ILE A 183 -16.78 -18.88 -8.90
C ILE A 183 -17.50 -19.34 -7.62
N PRO A 184 -16.84 -20.11 -6.74
CA PRO A 184 -17.40 -20.52 -5.46
C PRO A 184 -17.61 -19.36 -4.48
#